data_AF-A0A961BXN4-F1
#
_entry.id   AF-A0A961BXN4-F1
#
_cell.length_a   1.000
_cell.length_b   1.000
_cell.length_c   1.000
_cell.angle_alpha   90.00
_cell.angle_beta   90.00
_cell.angle_gamma   90.00
#
_symmetry.space_group_name_H-M   'P 1'
#
loop_
_entity.id
_entity.type
_entity.pdbx_description
1 polymer ?
#
loop_
_entity_poly.entity_id
_entity_poly.type
_entity_poly.pdbx_seq_one_letter_code
_entity_poly.pdbx_strand_id
1 'polypeptide(L)'
;DVVGLFSHVVETERRFYLCNSVDVKVRSDGGEVYFDVSMSDAWVWDVYRPARFVKNVRVVTFKDVNIEELAKSDLEVPEDEQFGR
;
A
#
# COMPACT_ATOMS: atom_id res chain seq x y z
N ASP A 1 -0.03 -14.33 -7.04
CA ASP A 1 0.55 -13.01 -6.73
C ASP A 1 -0.43 -12.28 -5.82
N VAL A 2 0.03 -11.53 -4.80
CA VAL A 2 -0.85 -10.76 -3.90
C VAL A 2 -1.08 -9.33 -4.39
N VAL A 3 -0.28 -8.83 -5.34
CA VAL A 3 -0.34 -7.44 -5.83
C VAL A 3 -1.73 -7.09 -6.35
N GLY A 4 -2.38 -7.99 -7.09
CA GLY A 4 -3.72 -7.78 -7.66
C GLY A 4 -4.85 -7.63 -6.64
N LEU A 5 -4.60 -7.85 -5.35
CA LEU A 5 -5.57 -7.66 -4.26
C LEU A 5 -5.61 -6.23 -3.72
N PHE A 6 -4.69 -5.37 -4.15
CA PHE A 6 -4.49 -4.04 -3.61
C PHE A 6 -4.64 -2.96 -4.68
N SER A 7 -5.03 -1.76 -4.26
CA SER A 7 -5.29 -0.63 -5.15
C SER A 7 -4.13 0.36 -5.21
N HIS A 8 -3.27 0.39 -4.20
CA HIS A 8 -2.20 1.37 -4.09
C HIS A 8 -0.88 0.74 -3.65
N VAL A 9 0.21 1.33 -4.13
CA VAL A 9 1.55 1.22 -3.57
C VAL A 9 1.84 2.48 -2.78
N VAL A 10 2.35 2.32 -1.56
CA VAL A 10 2.88 3.42 -0.75
C VAL A 10 4.32 3.08 -0.38
N GLU A 11 5.24 3.97 -0.70
CA GLU A 11 6.66 3.82 -0.36
C GLU A 11 7.10 4.94 0.58
N THR A 12 7.93 4.54 1.54
CA THR A 12 8.60 5.41 2.50
C THR A 12 10.06 4.98 2.54
N GLU A 13 10.96 5.81 3.08
CA GLU A 13 12.41 5.53 3.16
C GLU A 13 12.78 4.14 3.72
N ARG A 14 11.93 3.53 4.55
CA ARG A 14 12.21 2.24 5.19
C ARG A 14 11.28 1.09 4.81
N ARG A 15 10.13 1.39 4.21
CA ARG A 15 9.05 0.41 4.07
C ARG A 15 8.24 0.64 2.80
N PHE A 16 7.80 -0.49 2.25
CA PHE A 16 6.90 -0.57 1.13
C PHE A 16 5.58 -1.18 1.59
N TYR A 17 4.48 -0.62 1.10
CA TYR A 17 3.13 -1.05 1.42
C TYR A 17 2.34 -1.26 0.14
N LEU A 18 1.61 -2.38 0.07
CA LEU A 18 0.43 -2.48 -0.78
C LEU A 18 -0.78 -2.21 0.12
N CYS A 19 -1.73 -1.37 -0.30
CA CYS A 19 -2.93 -1.09 0.49
C CYS A 19 -4.16 -0.82 -0.38
N ASN A 20 -5.35 -0.94 0.22
CA ASN A 20 -6.60 -0.66 -0.48
C ASN A 20 -7.10 0.76 -0.26
N SER A 21 -6.71 1.40 0.84
CA SER A 21 -6.97 2.81 1.08
C SER A 21 -5.74 3.51 1.64
N VAL A 22 -5.57 4.76 1.23
CA VAL A 22 -4.52 5.65 1.74
C VAL A 22 -5.09 7.07 1.87
N ASP A 23 -4.80 7.71 3.00
CA ASP A 23 -5.12 9.11 3.29
C ASP A 23 -3.86 9.82 3.78
N VAL A 24 -3.57 11.01 3.26
CA VAL A 24 -2.41 11.80 3.65
C VAL A 24 -2.86 13.15 4.18
N LYS A 25 -2.42 13.47 5.39
CA LYS A 25 -2.61 14.79 5.98
C LYS A 25 -1.26 15.48 6.10
N VAL A 26 -1.15 16.64 5.47
CA VAL A 26 -0.04 17.56 5.70
C VAL A 26 -0.30 18.29 7.01
N ARG A 27 0.66 18.23 7.93
CA ARG A 27 0.59 18.88 9.24
C ARG A 27 1.77 19.83 9.40
N SER A 28 1.54 20.94 10.08
CA SER A 28 2.60 21.82 10.55
C SER A 28 2.55 21.91 12.07
N ASP A 29 3.70 21.74 12.70
CA ASP A 29 3.88 21.96 14.14
C ASP A 29 5.27 22.58 14.37
N GLY A 30 5.34 23.63 15.19
CA GLY A 30 6.62 24.29 15.51
C GLY A 30 7.40 24.86 14.31
N GLY A 31 6.75 25.07 13.15
CA GLY A 31 7.41 25.55 11.93
C GLY A 31 7.95 24.45 11.01
N GLU A 32 7.84 23.18 11.41
CA GLU A 32 8.19 22.03 10.56
C GLU A 32 6.93 21.42 9.93
N VAL A 33 7.08 20.89 8.72
CA VAL A 33 6.00 20.21 7.98
C VAL A 33 6.27 18.71 7.98
N TYR A 34 5.25 17.91 8.28
CA TYR A 34 5.30 16.46 8.19
C TYR A 34 4.04 15.90 7.55
N PHE A 35 4.16 14.67 7.06
CA PHE A 35 3.09 13.89 6.47
C PHE A 35 2.60 12.85 7.47
N ASP A 36 1.30 12.86 7.74
CA ASP A 36 0.59 11.85 8.51
C ASP A 36 -0.22 10.98 7.54
N VAL A 37 0.28 9.77 7.28
CA VAL A 37 -0.26 8.84 6.29
C VAL A 37 -0.97 7.71 7.01
N SER A 38 -2.24 7.52 6.70
CA SER A 38 -3.06 6.43 7.21
C SER A 38 -3.43 5.49 6.07
N MET A 39 -3.26 4.18 6.28
CA MET A 39 -3.60 3.14 5.31
C MET A 39 -4.46 2.05 5.96
N SER A 40 -5.39 1.47 5.21
CA SER A 40 -6.13 0.26 5.60
C SER A 40 -5.81 -0.92 4.71
N ASP A 41 -5.97 -2.11 5.29
CA ASP A 41 -5.82 -3.40 4.59
C ASP A 41 -4.50 -3.45 3.84
N ALA A 42 -3.40 -3.37 4.60
CA ALA A 42 -2.07 -3.19 4.05
C ALA A 42 -1.22 -4.45 4.17
N TRP A 43 -0.52 -4.80 3.10
CA TRP A 43 0.59 -5.74 3.12
C TRP A 43 1.90 -4.97 3.25
N VAL A 44 2.72 -5.28 4.25
CA VAL A 44 3.94 -4.52 4.55
C VAL A 44 5.17 -5.35 4.27
N TRP A 45 6.10 -4.78 3.51
CA TRP A 45 7.48 -5.25 3.41
C TRP A 45 8.42 -4.27 4.14
N ASP A 46 9.16 -4.82 5.10
CA ASP A 46 10.20 -4.14 5.89
C ASP A 46 11.45 -5.03 5.80
N VAL A 47 12.62 -4.48 5.49
CA VAL A 47 13.85 -5.25 5.25
C VAL A 47 14.21 -6.16 6.44
N TYR A 48 13.80 -5.76 7.65
CA TYR A 48 14.17 -6.45 8.88
C TYR A 48 13.10 -7.41 9.41
N ARG A 49 11.94 -7.51 8.75
CA ARG A 49 10.82 -8.33 9.25
C ARG A 49 10.12 -9.07 8.12
N PRO A 50 9.60 -10.29 8.37
CA PRO A 50 8.76 -10.98 7.41
C PRO A 50 7.57 -10.12 6.97
N ALA A 51 7.20 -10.31 5.70
CA ALA A 51 6.03 -9.68 5.13
C ALA A 51 4.76 -10.13 5.87
N ARG A 52 3.83 -9.20 6.08
CA ARG A 52 2.60 -9.50 6.81
C ARG A 52 1.48 -8.56 6.41
N PHE A 53 0.25 -9.04 6.58
CA PHE A 53 -0.94 -8.23 6.50
C PHE A 53 -1.18 -7.48 7.82
N VAL A 54 -1.60 -6.23 7.73
CA VAL A 54 -1.99 -5.38 8.86
C VAL A 54 -3.27 -4.65 8.52
N LYS A 55 -4.20 -4.62 9.47
CA LYS A 55 -5.51 -3.99 9.27
C LYS A 55 -5.42 -2.48 9.05
N ASN A 56 -4.59 -1.81 9.85
CA ASN A 56 -4.36 -0.37 9.77
C ASN A 56 -2.87 -0.07 9.94
N VAL A 57 -2.37 0.90 9.20
CA VAL A 57 -1.02 1.47 9.35
C VAL A 57 -1.14 2.98 9.47
N ARG A 58 -0.35 3.56 10.36
CA ARG A 58 -0.10 5.00 10.39
C ARG A 58 1.39 5.25 10.30
N VAL A 59 1.80 6.08 9.36
CA VAL A 59 3.18 6.55 9.20
C VAL A 59 3.20 8.06 9.41
N VAL A 60 4.10 8.52 10.28
CA VAL A 60 4.39 9.95 10.45
C VAL A 60 5.83 10.15 9.99
N THR A 61 6.04 11.05 9.02
CA THR A 61 7.36 11.27 8.43
C THR A 61 7.56 12.71 8.01
N PHE A 62 8.80 13.19 8.15
CA PHE A 62 9.29 14.47 7.61
C PHE A 62 10.00 14.27 6.25
N LYS A 63 10.04 13.03 5.77
CA LYS A 63 10.57 12.64 4.46
C LYS A 63 9.44 12.49 3.45
N ASP A 64 9.83 12.21 2.21
CA ASP A 64 8.93 11.89 1.13
C ASP A 64 8.10 10.62 1.41
N VAL A 65 6.93 10.60 0.78
CA VAL A 65 6.05 9.45 0.68
C VAL A 65 5.63 9.38 -0.78
N ASN A 66 5.95 8.29 -1.45
CA ASN A 66 5.48 8.04 -2.80
C ASN A 66 4.18 7.23 -2.72
N ILE A 67 3.17 7.64 -3.50
CA ILE A 67 1.87 6.96 -3.56
C ILE A 67 1.51 6.77 -5.02
N GLU A 68 1.34 5.51 -5.41
CA GLU A 68 0.97 5.12 -6.76
C GLU A 68 -0.35 4.34 -6.72
N GLU A 69 -1.26 4.67 -7.63
CA GLU A 69 -2.45 3.86 -7.88
C GLU A 69 -2.07 2.73 -8.85
N LEU A 70 -2.35 1.50 -8.46
CA LEU A 70 -2.09 0.33 -9.29
C LEU A 70 -3.14 0.24 -10.39
N ALA A 71 -2.68 0.05 -11.63
CA ALA A 71 -3.59 -0.33 -12.70
C ALA A 71 -4.20 -1.70 -12.37
N LYS A 72 -5.52 -1.76 -12.25
CA LYS A 72 -6.21 -3.05 -12.23
C LYS A 72 -5.97 -3.68 -13.60
N SER A 73 -5.33 -4.85 -13.62
CA SER A 73 -5.19 -5.61 -14.85
C SER A 73 -6.61 -5.95 -15.35
N ASP A 74 -7.01 -5.41 -16.52
CA ASP A 74 -8.26 -5.73 -17.23
C ASP A 74 -8.36 -7.20 -17.71
N LEU A 75 -7.55 -8.09 -17.15
CA LEU A 75 -7.43 -9.48 -17.57
C LEU A 75 -7.71 -10.38 -16.37
N GLU A 76 -8.98 -10.43 -15.98
CA GLU A 76 -9.54 -11.70 -15.53
C GLU A 76 -9.61 -12.60 -16.77
N VAL A 77 -8.57 -13.40 -17.01
CA VAL A 77 -8.77 -14.62 -17.80
C VAL A 77 -9.63 -15.51 -16.90
N PRO A 78 -10.85 -15.89 -17.30
CA PRO A 78 -11.62 -16.84 -16.51
C PRO A 78 -10.81 -18.13 -16.38
N GLU A 79 -10.34 -18.45 -15.17
CA GLU A 79 -10.00 -19.82 -14.82
C GLU A 79 -11.32 -20.57 -14.70
N ASP A 80 -11.88 -21.02 -15.83
CA ASP A 80 -12.81 -22.15 -15.92
C ASP A 80 -13.23 -22.38 -17.38
N GLU A 81 -12.32 -22.92 -18.19
CA GLU A 81 -12.71 -23.88 -19.22
C GLU A 81 -12.04 -25.21 -18.91
N GLN A 82 -12.54 -25.83 -17.84
CA GLN A 82 -12.58 -27.28 -17.74
C GLN A 82 -13.48 -27.80 -18.88
N PHE A 83 -12.95 -27.79 -20.12
CA PHE A 83 -13.57 -28.49 -21.24
C PHE A 83 -13.60 -29.97 -20.90
N GLY A 84 -14.82 -30.48 -20.84
CA GLY A 84 -15.14 -31.73 -20.17
C GLY A 84 -14.65 -32.99 -20.88
N ARG A 85 -14.64 -34.05 -20.06
CA ARG A 85 -14.67 -35.49 -20.38
C ARG A 85 -13.42 -36.09 -21.01
#